data_AF-A0A5S9NCU8-F1
#
_entry.id   AF-A0A5S9NCU8-F1
#
_cell.length_a   1.000
_cell.length_b   1.000
_cell.length_c   1.000
_cell.angle_alpha   90.00
_cell.angle_beta   90.00
_cell.angle_gamma   90.00
#
_symmetry.space_group_name_H-M   'P 1'
#
loop_
_entity.id
_entity.type
_entity.pdbx_description
1 polymer ?
#
loop_
_entity_poly.entity_id
_entity_poly.type
_entity_poly.pdbx_seq_one_letter_code
_entity_poly.pdbx_strand_id
1 'polypeptide(L)'
;MTLIRLFPPRVAAGVNILLWALFLVCLSSLCWQVSAWLRDPVLPTAAGNNGSLSDLATQSSDPSYNVQSLLAVPLFGVPAVDAPMPDETEQDVRRSTLKITVIGLVAGSDEQGVAVLKHGRITKAYGIGEKIEVPGSVRLLAVYPEYIIIENNRKREKIELDKKTALAGISSAASPSVDDSDTIDLNSTEIRQLIGDARDTVQNSPLMLARFFSASPVNENGNLIGYELKPGRDKRLFDKLSLSLGDVVLSVNGQSVADLQPQELFKLMQNTTSFELLVQRADTILTKRFDI
;
A
#
# COMPACT_ATOMS: atom_id res chain seq x y z
N MET A 1 49.48 25.36 7.69
CA MET A 1 50.58 24.44 8.03
C MET A 1 51.26 24.97 9.29
N THR A 2 51.64 24.10 10.22
CA THR A 2 52.39 24.37 11.48
C THR A 2 51.60 24.85 12.70
N LEU A 3 51.18 23.87 13.52
CA LEU A 3 50.97 24.02 14.98
C LEU A 3 51.15 22.64 15.65
N ILE A 4 52.27 21.97 15.35
CA ILE A 4 52.69 20.72 16.01
C ILE A 4 54.17 20.86 16.35
N ARG A 5 54.48 21.65 17.38
CA ARG A 5 55.78 21.59 18.08
C ARG A 5 55.60 22.11 19.50
N LEU A 6 55.09 21.28 20.41
CA LEU A 6 55.25 21.51 21.86
C LEU A 6 54.89 20.31 22.75
N PHE A 7 55.00 19.08 22.25
CA PHE A 7 54.89 17.89 23.10
C PHE A 7 56.21 17.11 23.11
N PRO A 8 56.73 16.73 24.29
CA PRO A 8 57.86 15.79 24.38
C PRO A 8 57.53 14.53 23.58
N PRO A 9 58.49 13.91 22.87
CA PRO A 9 58.23 12.69 22.07
C PRO A 9 57.61 11.56 22.90
N ARG A 10 57.88 11.54 24.21
CA ARG A 10 57.28 10.62 25.18
C ARG A 10 55.80 10.89 25.46
N VAL A 11 55.38 12.15 25.45
CA VAL A 11 53.97 12.55 25.66
C VAL A 11 53.16 12.31 24.39
N ALA A 12 53.73 12.61 23.21
CA ALA A 12 53.10 12.27 21.93
C ALA A 12 52.90 10.75 21.77
N ALA A 13 53.90 9.95 22.17
CA ALA A 13 53.77 8.49 22.20
C ALA A 13 52.68 8.03 23.18
N GLY A 14 52.61 8.61 24.38
CA GLY A 14 51.57 8.29 25.36
C GLY A 14 50.16 8.62 24.88
N VAL A 15 49.98 9.79 24.24
CA VAL A 15 48.68 10.21 23.67
C VAL A 15 48.28 9.31 22.50
N ASN A 16 49.22 8.89 21.65
CA ASN A 16 48.94 7.97 20.56
C ASN A 16 48.53 6.58 21.07
N ILE A 17 49.23 6.06 22.10
CA ILE A 17 48.87 4.79 22.75
C ILE A 17 47.47 4.87 23.38
N LEU A 18 47.14 6.00 24.03
CA LEU A 18 45.81 6.24 24.58
C LEU A 18 44.73 6.26 23.50
N LEU A 19 44.99 6.92 22.36
CA LEU A 19 44.07 6.97 21.21
C LEU A 19 43.83 5.57 20.61
N TRP A 20 44.89 4.78 20.46
CA TRP A 20 44.78 3.39 19.98
C TRP A 20 44.01 2.50 20.97
N ALA A 21 44.23 2.67 22.27
CA ALA A 21 43.48 1.94 23.29
C ALA A 21 41.99 2.30 23.27
N LEU A 22 41.65 3.59 23.12
CA LEU A 22 40.27 4.06 23.05
C LEU A 22 39.57 3.58 21.77
N PHE A 23 40.31 3.59 20.64
CA PHE A 23 39.84 3.04 19.37
C PHE A 23 39.51 1.55 19.48
N LEU A 24 40.40 0.74 20.09
CA LEU A 24 40.15 -0.69 20.32
C LEU A 24 38.93 -0.97 21.20
N VAL A 25 38.73 -0.19 22.26
CA VAL A 25 37.53 -0.30 23.13
C VAL A 25 36.26 0.02 22.34
N CYS A 26 36.30 1.05 21.50
CA CYS A 26 35.18 1.43 20.64
C CYS A 26 34.83 0.31 19.65
N LEU A 27 35.83 -0.28 18.97
CA LEU A 27 35.62 -1.40 18.05
C LEU A 27 35.03 -2.63 18.75
N SER A 28 35.50 -2.95 19.97
CA SER A 28 34.96 -4.07 20.74
C SER A 28 33.48 -3.87 21.08
N SER A 29 33.09 -2.65 21.49
CA SER A 29 31.68 -2.32 21.79
C SER A 29 30.77 -2.39 20.56
N LEU A 30 31.28 -1.99 19.39
CA LEU A 30 30.55 -2.06 18.12
C LEU A 30 30.36 -3.51 17.67
N CYS A 31 31.38 -4.35 17.87
CA CYS A 31 31.31 -5.78 17.58
C CYS A 31 30.22 -6.49 18.42
N TRP A 32 30.06 -6.08 19.69
CA TRP A 32 28.98 -6.60 20.55
C TRP A 32 27.59 -6.17 20.08
N GLN A 33 27.42 -4.91 19.65
CA GLN A 33 26.14 -4.42 19.14
C GLN A 33 25.73 -5.13 17.85
N VAL A 34 26.65 -5.38 16.92
CA VAL A 34 26.35 -6.11 15.67
C VAL A 34 25.99 -7.58 15.95
N SER A 35 26.60 -8.20 16.95
CA SER A 35 26.26 -9.58 17.36
C SER A 35 24.84 -9.74 17.90
N ALA A 36 24.25 -8.66 18.45
CA ALA A 36 22.86 -8.67 18.89
C ALA A 36 21.88 -8.62 17.72
N TRP A 37 22.28 -8.05 16.58
CA TRP A 37 21.46 -7.97 15.36
C TRP A 37 21.48 -9.27 14.54
N LEU A 38 22.55 -10.07 14.64
CA LEU A 38 22.64 -11.40 14.03
C LEU A 38 22.07 -12.52 14.93
N ARG A 39 21.64 -12.20 16.14
CA ARG A 39 20.98 -13.17 17.01
C ARG A 39 19.58 -13.38 16.42
N ASP A 40 19.35 -14.56 15.85
CA ASP A 40 18.04 -14.95 15.32
C ASP A 40 16.95 -14.58 16.34
N PRO A 41 15.82 -13.99 15.91
CA PRO A 41 14.70 -13.79 16.81
C PRO A 41 14.39 -15.15 17.42
N VAL A 42 14.49 -15.24 18.75
CA VAL A 42 14.08 -16.44 19.48
C VAL A 42 12.60 -16.59 19.19
N LEU A 43 12.28 -17.46 18.23
CA LEU A 43 10.91 -17.88 17.99
C LEU A 43 10.40 -18.38 19.34
N PRO A 44 9.21 -17.93 19.80
CA PRO A 44 8.62 -18.49 21.00
C PRO A 44 8.52 -19.99 20.77
N THR A 45 9.36 -20.75 21.48
CA THR A 45 9.22 -22.20 21.53
C THR A 45 7.85 -22.39 22.14
N ALA A 46 6.93 -22.94 21.34
CA ALA A 46 5.62 -23.31 21.82
C ALA A 46 5.83 -24.02 23.16
N ALA A 47 5.29 -23.44 24.23
CA ALA A 47 5.13 -24.14 25.47
C ALA A 47 4.19 -25.31 25.16
N GLY A 48 4.76 -26.40 24.64
CA GLY A 48 4.14 -27.69 24.68
C GLY A 48 3.92 -27.92 26.16
N ASN A 49 2.66 -27.87 26.58
CA ASN A 49 2.23 -28.49 27.81
C ASN A 49 2.62 -29.96 27.69
N ASN A 50 3.86 -30.28 28.04
CA ASN A 50 4.28 -31.60 28.40
C ASN A 50 3.58 -31.86 29.72
N GLY A 51 2.31 -32.26 29.61
CA GLY A 51 1.60 -32.90 30.70
C GLY A 51 2.51 -33.98 31.22
N SER A 52 2.88 -33.83 32.49
CA SER A 52 3.62 -34.81 33.27
C SER A 52 3.07 -36.21 32.99
N LEU A 53 3.81 -37.02 32.25
CA LEU A 53 3.57 -38.46 32.18
C LEU A 53 4.21 -39.08 33.42
N SER A 54 3.54 -38.91 34.55
CA SER A 54 3.58 -39.86 35.67
C SER A 54 2.21 -40.53 35.72
N ASP A 55 2.10 -41.72 35.11
CA ASP A 55 1.87 -42.96 35.88
C ASP A 55 1.68 -44.16 34.95
N LEU A 56 2.31 -45.27 35.35
CA LEU A 56 2.12 -46.60 34.79
C LEU A 56 0.96 -47.28 35.53
N ALA A 57 -0.04 -47.82 34.81
CA ALA A 57 -0.65 -49.14 35.10
C ALA A 57 -1.87 -49.45 34.21
N THR A 58 -1.72 -50.51 33.40
CA THR A 58 -2.71 -51.55 33.04
C THR A 58 -4.21 -51.23 33.14
N GLN A 59 -4.88 -51.17 31.97
CA GLN A 59 -6.05 -52.00 31.69
C GLN A 59 -6.30 -52.12 30.18
N SER A 60 -6.50 -53.36 29.77
CA SER A 60 -6.74 -53.87 28.42
C SER A 60 -8.18 -53.64 27.95
N SER A 61 -8.34 -53.00 26.78
CA SER A 61 -9.51 -53.11 25.91
C SER A 61 -9.12 -52.59 24.51
N ASP A 62 -9.54 -53.30 23.46
CA ASP A 62 -9.26 -53.10 22.04
C ASP A 62 -8.96 -51.65 21.58
N PRO A 63 -7.90 -51.41 20.77
CA PRO A 63 -7.71 -50.11 20.16
C PRO A 63 -8.63 -49.99 18.94
N SER A 64 -9.89 -49.60 19.16
CA SER A 64 -10.65 -48.97 18.09
C SER A 64 -9.98 -47.63 17.79
N TYR A 65 -9.10 -47.60 16.78
CA TYR A 65 -8.43 -46.38 16.37
C TYR A 65 -9.48 -45.38 15.87
N ASN A 66 -9.81 -44.40 16.72
CA ASN A 66 -10.70 -43.31 16.37
C ASN A 66 -9.93 -42.33 15.48
N VAL A 67 -9.91 -42.63 14.18
CA VAL A 67 -9.31 -41.79 13.14
C VAL A 67 -9.93 -40.38 13.09
N GLN A 68 -11.15 -40.22 13.57
CA GLN A 68 -11.82 -38.91 13.63
C GLN A 68 -11.11 -37.96 14.61
N SER A 69 -10.53 -38.50 15.69
CA SER A 69 -9.75 -37.72 16.64
C SER A 69 -8.41 -37.26 16.07
N LEU A 70 -7.84 -38.00 15.12
CA LEU A 70 -6.59 -37.65 14.43
C LEU A 70 -6.81 -36.60 13.33
N LEU A 71 -7.97 -36.64 12.65
CA LEU A 71 -8.39 -35.61 11.68
C LEU A 71 -8.75 -34.27 12.36
N ALA A 72 -9.11 -34.29 13.64
CA ALA A 72 -9.41 -33.09 14.43
C ALA A 72 -8.15 -32.37 14.96
N VAL A 73 -6.95 -32.92 14.73
CA VAL A 73 -5.69 -32.26 15.12
C VAL A 73 -5.31 -31.24 14.03
N PRO A 74 -5.19 -29.95 14.37
CA PRO A 74 -4.73 -28.93 13.42
C PRO A 74 -3.23 -29.13 13.13
N LEU A 75 -2.92 -29.95 12.12
CA LEU A 75 -1.55 -30.35 11.74
C LEU A 75 -0.69 -29.19 11.21
N PHE A 76 -1.31 -28.07 10.84
CA PHE A 76 -0.64 -26.91 10.26
C PHE A 76 -0.67 -25.68 11.17
N GLY A 77 -1.04 -25.87 12.44
CA GLY A 77 -1.26 -24.78 13.37
C GLY A 77 -2.62 -24.12 13.17
N VAL A 78 -3.16 -23.57 14.25
CA VAL A 78 -4.27 -22.62 14.20
C VAL A 78 -3.61 -21.25 14.13
N PRO A 79 -3.98 -20.35 13.19
CA PRO A 79 -3.52 -18.97 13.27
C PRO A 79 -3.81 -18.47 14.68
N ALA A 80 -2.86 -17.77 15.29
CA ALA A 80 -3.15 -17.06 16.53
C ALA A 80 -4.35 -16.17 16.24
N VAL A 81 -5.51 -16.55 16.78
CA VAL A 81 -6.58 -15.59 16.95
C VAL A 81 -6.01 -14.68 18.01
N ASP A 82 -5.40 -13.58 17.56
CA ASP A 82 -5.08 -12.48 18.42
C ASP A 82 -6.37 -12.21 19.20
N ALA A 83 -6.33 -12.53 20.50
CA ALA A 83 -7.38 -12.12 21.40
C ALA A 83 -7.59 -10.64 21.10
N PRO A 84 -8.83 -10.18 20.83
CA PRO A 84 -9.07 -8.77 20.56
C PRO A 84 -8.36 -8.00 21.66
N MET A 85 -7.29 -7.31 21.27
CA MET A 85 -6.62 -6.39 22.16
C MET A 85 -7.75 -5.47 22.63
N PRO A 86 -7.93 -5.27 23.94
CA PRO A 86 -9.01 -4.43 24.42
C PRO A 86 -8.94 -3.14 23.62
N ASP A 87 -10.01 -2.78 22.92
CA ASP A 87 -10.15 -1.46 22.33
C ASP A 87 -9.78 -0.48 23.44
N GLU A 88 -8.58 0.09 23.37
CA GLU A 88 -8.16 1.15 24.26
C GLU A 88 -8.97 2.37 23.86
N THR A 89 -10.23 2.37 24.29
CA THR A 89 -11.13 3.51 24.41
C THR A 89 -11.02 4.50 23.25
N GLU A 90 -11.88 4.32 22.25
CA GLU A 90 -12.32 5.36 21.30
C GLU A 90 -12.89 6.64 21.99
N GLN A 91 -12.81 6.75 23.31
CA GLN A 91 -13.53 7.73 24.12
C GLN A 91 -12.91 9.14 24.15
N ASP A 92 -11.70 9.34 23.64
CA ASP A 92 -11.07 10.68 23.62
C ASP A 92 -10.25 10.96 22.35
N VAL A 93 -10.89 10.82 21.19
CA VAL A 93 -10.34 11.32 19.92
C VAL A 93 -11.36 12.21 19.25
N ARG A 94 -11.04 13.51 19.14
CA ARG A 94 -11.93 14.50 18.51
C ARG A 94 -11.69 14.55 17.00
N ARG A 95 -12.70 14.94 16.22
CA ARG A 95 -12.50 15.24 14.80
C ARG A 95 -11.58 16.45 14.66
N SER A 96 -10.55 16.35 13.81
CA SER A 96 -9.60 17.44 13.59
C SER A 96 -10.24 18.60 12.82
N THR A 97 -9.79 19.82 13.13
CA THR A 97 -10.13 21.04 12.38
C THR A 97 -8.97 21.53 11.51
N LEU A 98 -7.89 20.76 11.40
CA LEU A 98 -6.73 21.13 10.59
C LEU A 98 -7.09 21.12 9.10
N LYS A 99 -6.54 22.10 8.36
CA LYS A 99 -6.72 22.20 6.90
C LYS A 99 -5.74 21.29 6.16
N ILE A 100 -5.82 20.00 6.43
CA ILE A 100 -4.98 18.97 5.82
C ILE A 100 -5.90 18.01 5.08
N THR A 101 -5.54 17.66 3.84
CA THR A 101 -6.23 16.64 3.05
C THR A 101 -5.41 15.36 3.07
N VAL A 102 -6.01 14.27 3.52
CA VAL A 102 -5.40 12.94 3.46
C VAL A 102 -5.64 12.38 2.06
N ILE A 103 -4.56 12.13 1.31
CA ILE A 103 -4.62 11.64 -0.08
C ILE A 103 -4.54 10.13 -0.14
N GLY A 104 -3.75 9.50 0.73
CA GLY A 104 -3.53 8.07 0.67
C GLY A 104 -3.06 7.54 2.02
N LEU A 105 -3.49 6.33 2.33
CA LEU A 105 -3.17 5.64 3.57
C LEU A 105 -2.71 4.22 3.24
N VAL A 106 -1.57 3.85 3.80
CA VAL A 106 -1.11 2.47 3.83
C VAL A 106 -1.06 2.08 5.29
N ALA A 107 -2.06 1.31 5.72
CA ALA A 107 -2.07 0.72 7.04
C ALA A 107 -1.01 -0.40 7.08
N GLY A 108 -0.10 -0.34 8.04
CA GLY A 108 0.91 -1.36 8.29
C GLY A 108 0.75 -1.93 9.70
N SER A 109 1.28 -3.12 9.93
CA SER A 109 1.28 -3.75 11.26
C SER A 109 2.06 -2.90 12.27
N ASP A 110 1.40 -2.59 13.39
CA ASP A 110 1.74 -1.89 14.64
C ASP A 110 2.73 -0.70 14.67
N GLU A 111 3.58 -0.49 13.66
CA GLU A 111 4.46 0.68 13.51
C GLU A 111 4.76 1.04 12.04
N GLN A 112 4.23 0.29 11.07
CA GLN A 112 4.61 0.39 9.65
C GLN A 112 3.64 1.21 8.78
N GLY A 113 2.81 2.05 9.40
CA GLY A 113 1.83 2.87 8.68
C GLY A 113 2.44 4.09 8.00
N VAL A 114 1.98 4.39 6.78
CA VAL A 114 2.37 5.59 6.02
C VAL A 114 1.12 6.35 5.59
N ALA A 115 1.14 7.68 5.79
CA ALA A 115 0.09 8.58 5.35
C ALA A 115 0.63 9.63 4.36
N VAL A 116 -0.02 9.77 3.21
CA VAL A 116 0.26 10.83 2.24
C VAL A 116 -0.69 11.99 2.49
N LEU A 117 -0.12 13.13 2.89
CA LEU A 117 -0.87 14.29 3.32
C LEU A 117 -0.60 15.47 2.40
N LYS A 118 -1.64 16.26 2.12
CA LYS A 118 -1.55 17.53 1.38
C LYS A 118 -1.95 18.70 2.25
N HIS A 119 -1.10 19.70 2.26
CA HIS A 119 -1.34 20.98 2.89
C HIS A 119 -1.01 22.10 1.90
N GLY A 120 -2.06 22.79 1.43
CA GLY A 120 -1.92 23.78 0.36
C GLY A 120 -1.48 23.15 -0.96
N ARG A 121 -0.27 23.50 -1.43
CA ARG A 121 0.35 22.96 -2.65
C ARG A 121 1.39 21.86 -2.39
N ILE A 122 1.71 21.58 -1.13
CA ILE A 122 2.73 20.61 -0.74
C ILE A 122 2.05 19.28 -0.43
N THR A 123 2.54 18.21 -1.04
CA THR A 123 2.15 16.83 -0.78
C THR A 123 3.38 16.07 -0.29
N LYS A 124 3.28 15.40 0.86
CA LYS A 124 4.40 14.64 1.45
C LYS A 124 3.88 13.39 2.16
N ALA A 125 4.69 12.33 2.17
CA ALA A 125 4.44 11.12 2.94
C ALA A 125 5.04 11.25 4.35
N TYR A 126 4.33 10.73 5.33
CA TYR A 126 4.71 10.73 6.74
C TYR A 126 4.56 9.33 7.33
N GLY A 127 5.58 8.87 8.05
CA GLY A 127 5.51 7.64 8.83
C GLY A 127 4.87 7.85 10.21
N ILE A 128 4.43 6.77 10.85
CA ILE A 128 4.01 6.79 12.26
C ILE A 128 5.13 7.40 13.12
N GLY A 129 4.78 8.37 13.96
CA GLY A 129 5.70 9.14 14.77
C GLY A 129 6.37 10.32 14.07
N GLU A 130 6.20 10.51 12.77
CA GLU A 130 6.80 11.66 12.07
C GLU A 130 6.04 12.96 12.36
N LYS A 131 6.78 14.07 12.40
CA LYS A 131 6.22 15.42 12.55
C LYS A 131 5.70 15.92 11.20
N ILE A 132 4.43 16.33 11.15
CA ILE A 132 3.77 16.84 9.96
C ILE A 132 4.12 18.33 9.76
N GLU A 133 4.46 18.72 8.53
CA GLU A 133 4.89 20.08 8.19
C GLU A 133 3.70 21.04 8.00
N VAL A 134 3.05 21.37 9.12
CA VAL A 134 1.92 22.30 9.19
C VAL A 134 2.13 23.33 10.30
N PRO A 135 1.43 24.48 10.29
CA PRO A 135 1.49 25.44 11.38
C PRO A 135 1.11 24.78 12.71
N GLY A 136 2.09 24.61 13.60
CA GLY A 136 1.92 23.99 14.92
C GLY A 136 2.86 22.82 15.17
N SER A 137 2.60 22.08 16.24
CA SER A 137 3.28 20.81 16.54
C SER A 137 2.30 19.67 16.33
N VAL A 138 2.33 19.10 15.11
CA VAL A 138 1.46 17.99 14.72
C VAL A 138 2.31 16.76 14.41
N ARG A 139 1.94 15.59 14.95
CA ARG A 139 2.65 14.32 14.76
C ARG A 139 1.68 13.20 14.40
N LEU A 140 2.08 12.30 13.51
CA LEU A 140 1.27 11.13 13.17
C LEU A 140 1.38 10.08 14.30
N LEU A 141 0.24 9.61 14.82
CA LEU A 141 0.22 8.60 15.90
C LEU A 141 -0.15 7.22 15.38
N ALA A 142 -1.15 7.12 14.51
CA ALA A 142 -1.60 5.86 13.96
C ALA A 142 -2.22 6.05 12.58
N VAL A 143 -2.12 5.00 11.76
CA VAL A 143 -2.67 4.95 10.39
C VAL A 143 -3.63 3.77 10.33
N TYR A 144 -4.90 4.08 10.11
CA TYR A 144 -5.96 3.10 9.87
C TYR A 144 -6.34 3.10 8.38
N PRO A 145 -7.08 2.08 7.90
CA PRO A 145 -7.47 2.01 6.49
C PRO A 145 -8.22 3.24 5.98
N GLU A 146 -9.13 3.80 6.79
CA GLU A 146 -10.04 4.89 6.38
C GLU A 146 -9.71 6.25 7.04
N TYR A 147 -8.79 6.29 8.00
CA TYR A 147 -8.48 7.50 8.76
C TYR A 147 -7.10 7.45 9.42
N ILE A 148 -6.61 8.61 9.86
CA ILE A 148 -5.41 8.72 10.68
C ILE A 148 -5.73 9.33 12.04
N ILE A 149 -4.93 8.96 13.02
CA ILE A 149 -4.89 9.64 14.31
C ILE A 149 -3.61 10.45 14.38
N ILE A 150 -3.75 11.73 14.71
CA ILE A 150 -2.65 12.67 14.88
C ILE A 150 -2.66 13.23 16.30
N GLU A 151 -1.50 13.67 16.76
CA GLU A 151 -1.37 14.52 17.94
C GLU A 151 -1.19 15.96 17.48
N ASN A 152 -2.07 16.87 17.91
CA ASN A 152 -1.95 18.30 17.70
C ASN A 152 -1.82 19.01 19.06
N ASN A 153 -0.62 19.49 19.38
CA ASN A 153 -0.34 20.14 20.67
C ASN A 153 -0.80 19.30 21.89
N ARG A 154 -0.48 18.00 21.91
CA ARG A 154 -0.87 16.99 22.93
C ARG A 154 -2.35 16.58 22.94
N LYS A 155 -3.13 16.97 21.93
CA LYS A 155 -4.52 16.51 21.75
C LYS A 155 -4.59 15.50 20.62
N ARG A 156 -5.27 14.38 20.85
CA ARG A 156 -5.51 13.38 19.79
C ARG A 156 -6.66 13.82 18.91
N GLU A 157 -6.41 13.87 17.62
CA GLU A 157 -7.40 14.24 16.61
C GLU A 157 -7.46 13.19 15.49
N LYS A 158 -8.67 12.93 14.98
CA LYS A 158 -8.94 12.04 13.85
C LYS A 158 -9.11 12.84 12.57
N ILE A 159 -8.44 12.43 11.50
CA ILE A 159 -8.62 12.95 10.14
C ILE A 159 -9.01 11.79 9.23
N GLU A 160 -10.14 11.91 8.54
CA GLU A 160 -10.64 10.90 7.60
C GLU A 160 -9.94 11.01 6.24
N LEU A 161 -9.81 9.87 5.54
CA LEU A 161 -9.33 9.82 4.17
C LEU A 161 -10.29 10.58 3.25
N ASP A 162 -9.76 11.49 2.44
CA ASP A 162 -10.57 12.14 1.41
C ASP A 162 -10.78 11.14 0.27
N LYS A 163 -11.95 10.48 0.24
CA LYS A 163 -12.28 9.45 -0.74
C LYS A 163 -12.19 9.93 -2.19
N LYS A 164 -12.41 11.23 -2.45
CA LYS A 164 -12.22 11.80 -3.79
C LYS A 164 -10.75 11.79 -4.19
N THR A 165 -9.87 12.11 -3.25
CA THR A 165 -8.43 12.19 -3.50
C THR A 165 -7.73 10.83 -3.33
N ALA A 166 -8.32 9.91 -2.56
CA ALA A 166 -7.90 8.51 -2.45
C ALA A 166 -7.80 7.84 -3.82
N LEU A 167 -8.80 8.07 -4.69
CA LEU A 167 -8.82 7.61 -6.08
C LEU A 167 -7.64 8.11 -6.94
N ALA A 168 -7.06 9.26 -6.57
CA ALA A 168 -5.84 9.80 -7.19
C ALA A 168 -4.55 9.36 -6.46
N GLY A 169 -4.64 8.94 -5.19
CA GLY A 169 -3.54 8.47 -4.34
C GLY A 169 -3.18 6.99 -4.51
N ILE A 170 -4.08 6.19 -5.09
CA ILE A 170 -3.81 4.79 -5.49
C ILE A 170 -2.76 4.71 -6.62
N SER A 171 -2.44 5.83 -7.25
CA SER A 171 -1.59 5.91 -8.45
C SER A 171 -0.08 6.04 -8.19
N SER A 172 0.44 5.82 -6.98
CA SER A 172 1.91 5.86 -6.76
C SER A 172 2.49 4.96 -5.68
N ALA A 173 1.69 4.15 -4.98
CA ALA A 173 2.18 3.21 -3.97
C ALA A 173 1.68 1.78 -4.19
N ALA A 174 1.58 1.40 -5.46
CA ALA A 174 1.63 0.02 -5.94
C ALA A 174 1.57 0.17 -7.46
N SER A 175 2.62 -0.22 -8.18
CA SER A 175 2.26 -1.16 -9.23
C SER A 175 1.80 -2.35 -8.39
N PRO A 176 0.50 -2.70 -8.35
CA PRO A 176 0.22 -4.08 -8.03
C PRO A 176 1.12 -4.87 -8.98
N SER A 177 1.62 -6.01 -8.56
CA SER A 177 1.85 -7.04 -9.57
C SER A 177 0.49 -7.13 -10.25
N VAL A 178 0.33 -6.46 -11.39
CA VAL A 178 -0.82 -6.69 -12.26
C VAL A 178 -0.64 -8.17 -12.50
N ASP A 179 -1.49 -8.99 -11.89
CA ASP A 179 -1.57 -10.38 -12.29
C ASP A 179 -1.64 -10.32 -13.80
N ASP A 180 -0.64 -10.93 -14.45
CA ASP A 180 -0.37 -10.84 -15.90
C ASP A 180 -1.63 -11.21 -16.73
N SER A 181 -2.65 -11.76 -16.07
CA SER A 181 -3.98 -12.08 -16.57
C SER A 181 -4.93 -10.91 -16.90
N ASP A 182 -4.73 -9.66 -16.44
CA ASP A 182 -5.65 -8.54 -16.76
C ASP A 182 -4.99 -7.43 -17.61
N THR A 183 -3.82 -7.72 -18.19
CA THR A 183 -3.21 -6.93 -19.26
C THR A 183 -3.73 -7.39 -20.62
N ILE A 184 -4.29 -6.46 -21.40
CA ILE A 184 -4.90 -6.74 -22.69
C ILE A 184 -4.02 -6.11 -23.78
N ASP A 185 -3.44 -6.95 -24.63
CA ASP A 185 -2.68 -6.50 -25.80
C ASP A 185 -3.62 -6.07 -26.92
N LEU A 186 -3.70 -4.76 -27.18
CA LEU A 186 -4.50 -4.20 -28.27
C LEU A 186 -3.92 -4.51 -29.65
N ASN A 187 -2.67 -4.99 -29.73
CA ASN A 187 -2.05 -5.48 -30.97
C ASN A 187 -2.32 -6.95 -31.26
N SER A 188 -3.11 -7.62 -30.41
CA SER A 188 -3.58 -8.98 -30.70
C SER A 188 -4.32 -9.05 -32.04
N THR A 189 -4.15 -10.17 -32.76
CA THR A 189 -4.70 -10.34 -34.11
C THR A 189 -6.21 -10.10 -34.17
N GLU A 190 -6.94 -10.52 -33.12
CA GLU A 190 -8.39 -10.39 -33.04
C GLU A 190 -8.84 -8.93 -32.90
N ILE A 191 -8.16 -8.15 -32.06
CA ILE A 191 -8.46 -6.72 -31.87
C ILE A 191 -8.08 -5.95 -33.13
N ARG A 192 -6.92 -6.28 -33.74
CA ARG A 192 -6.48 -5.64 -34.99
C ARG A 192 -7.42 -5.89 -36.17
N GLN A 193 -8.12 -7.02 -36.20
CA GLN A 193 -9.17 -7.25 -37.20
C GLN A 193 -10.40 -6.35 -37.02
N LEU A 194 -10.66 -5.84 -35.81
CA LEU A 194 -11.81 -4.98 -35.50
C LEU A 194 -11.52 -3.50 -35.72
N ILE A 195 -10.34 -3.05 -35.28
CA ILE A 195 -9.95 -1.63 -35.27
C ILE A 195 -8.77 -1.29 -36.17
N GLY A 196 -8.00 -2.27 -36.63
CA GLY A 196 -6.75 -2.03 -37.35
C GLY A 196 -5.59 -1.87 -36.37
N ASP A 197 -4.66 -0.96 -36.67
CA ASP A 197 -3.61 -0.61 -35.73
C ASP A 197 -4.21 0.18 -34.55
N ALA A 198 -4.01 -0.31 -33.33
CA ALA A 198 -4.62 0.27 -32.14
C ALA A 198 -4.08 1.68 -31.87
N ARG A 199 -2.79 1.90 -32.10
CA ARG A 199 -2.13 3.20 -31.92
C ARG A 199 -2.68 4.21 -32.91
N ASP A 200 -2.73 3.85 -34.19
CA ASP A 200 -3.28 4.69 -35.25
C ASP A 200 -4.76 5.01 -35.00
N THR A 201 -5.55 4.01 -34.58
CA THR A 201 -6.98 4.21 -34.30
C THR A 201 -7.20 5.20 -33.18
N VAL A 202 -6.49 5.07 -32.06
CA VAL A 202 -6.68 5.96 -30.91
C VAL A 202 -6.17 7.38 -31.21
N GLN A 203 -5.08 7.52 -31.95
CA GLN A 203 -4.47 8.83 -32.24
C GLN A 203 -5.16 9.58 -33.37
N ASN A 204 -5.38 8.91 -34.49
CA ASN A 204 -5.78 9.54 -35.75
C ASN A 204 -7.27 9.34 -36.06
N SER A 205 -7.88 8.28 -35.53
CA SER A 205 -9.27 7.91 -35.83
C SER A 205 -10.12 7.54 -34.61
N PRO A 206 -10.10 8.31 -33.49
CA PRO A 206 -10.77 7.93 -32.25
C PRO A 206 -12.30 7.79 -32.42
N LEU A 207 -12.90 8.50 -33.38
CA LEU A 207 -14.32 8.40 -33.71
C LEU A 207 -14.73 6.99 -34.17
N MET A 208 -13.81 6.19 -34.71
CA MET A 208 -14.10 4.80 -35.05
C MET A 208 -14.42 3.94 -33.83
N LEU A 209 -13.93 4.32 -32.64
CA LEU A 209 -14.19 3.61 -31.40
C LEU A 209 -15.63 3.80 -30.89
N ALA A 210 -16.29 4.88 -31.29
CA ALA A 210 -17.67 5.19 -30.88
C ALA A 210 -18.71 4.17 -31.37
N ARG A 211 -18.37 3.32 -32.36
CA ARG A 211 -19.26 2.20 -32.77
C ARG A 211 -19.26 1.05 -31.77
N PHE A 212 -18.19 0.93 -30.97
CA PHE A 212 -17.99 -0.15 -30.00
C PHE A 212 -18.36 0.25 -28.58
N PHE A 213 -18.25 1.54 -28.27
CA PHE A 213 -18.43 2.07 -26.92
C PHE A 213 -19.29 3.32 -26.93
N SER A 214 -20.07 3.49 -25.87
CA SER A 214 -20.66 4.77 -25.50
C SER A 214 -20.30 5.07 -24.04
N ALA A 215 -20.03 6.34 -23.74
CA ALA A 215 -19.72 6.80 -22.40
C ALA A 215 -20.83 7.73 -21.92
N SER A 216 -21.31 7.54 -20.69
CA SER A 216 -22.30 8.42 -20.06
C SER A 216 -21.75 8.95 -18.74
N PRO A 217 -21.89 10.26 -18.43
CA PRO A 217 -21.39 10.80 -17.17
C PRO A 217 -22.17 10.20 -15.99
N VAL A 218 -21.45 9.83 -14.93
CA VAL A 218 -22.02 9.37 -13.67
C VAL A 218 -21.72 10.41 -12.60
N ASN A 219 -22.78 10.93 -12.00
CA ASN A 219 -22.69 11.93 -10.94
C ASN A 219 -23.11 11.31 -9.59
N GLU A 220 -22.36 11.62 -8.54
CA GLU A 220 -22.71 11.27 -7.16
C GLU A 220 -22.76 12.56 -6.34
N ASN A 221 -23.85 12.76 -5.59
CA ASN A 221 -24.07 13.97 -4.79
C ASN A 221 -23.93 15.29 -5.59
N GLY A 222 -24.29 15.26 -6.88
CA GLY A 222 -24.19 16.42 -7.78
C GLY A 222 -22.79 16.67 -8.36
N ASN A 223 -21.80 15.85 -8.03
CA ASN A 223 -20.45 15.94 -8.57
C ASN A 223 -20.20 14.79 -9.56
N LEU A 224 -19.54 15.07 -10.68
CA LEU A 224 -19.07 14.05 -11.60
C LEU A 224 -18.05 13.16 -10.89
N ILE A 225 -18.28 11.84 -10.90
CA ILE A 225 -17.34 10.85 -10.34
C ILE A 225 -16.64 10.04 -11.42
N GLY A 226 -17.26 9.88 -12.59
CA GLY A 226 -16.74 9.00 -13.63
C GLY A 226 -17.60 8.96 -14.89
N TYR A 227 -17.23 8.06 -15.80
CA TYR A 227 -17.99 7.77 -17.01
C TYR A 227 -18.34 6.28 -17.08
N GLU A 228 -19.64 5.97 -17.14
CA GLU A 228 -20.15 4.62 -17.35
C GLU A 228 -19.92 4.20 -18.80
N LEU A 229 -19.24 3.08 -19.01
CA LEU A 229 -19.02 2.48 -20.32
C LEU A 229 -20.16 1.52 -20.66
N LYS A 230 -20.74 1.73 -21.84
CA LYS A 230 -21.79 0.88 -22.40
C LYS A 230 -21.36 0.33 -23.76
N PRO A 231 -21.70 -0.93 -24.06
CA PRO A 231 -21.43 -1.50 -25.37
C PRO A 231 -22.21 -0.74 -26.45
N GLY A 232 -21.53 -0.46 -27.55
CA GLY A 232 -22.09 0.21 -28.72
C GLY A 232 -22.87 -0.75 -29.63
N ARG A 233 -22.96 -0.37 -30.91
CA ARG A 233 -23.63 -1.17 -31.94
C ARG A 233 -22.88 -2.47 -32.25
N ASP A 234 -21.55 -2.43 -32.18
CA ASP A 234 -20.69 -3.60 -32.31
C ASP A 234 -20.06 -3.93 -30.95
N LYS A 235 -20.48 -5.03 -30.33
CA LYS A 235 -20.02 -5.40 -28.98
C LYS A 235 -18.68 -6.13 -28.95
N ARG A 236 -18.18 -6.57 -30.11
CA ARG A 236 -17.04 -7.50 -30.18
C ARG A 236 -15.80 -6.96 -29.49
N LEU A 237 -15.51 -5.66 -29.67
CA LEU A 237 -14.37 -5.05 -29.00
C LEU A 237 -14.60 -4.91 -27.49
N PHE A 238 -15.82 -4.57 -27.05
CA PHE A 238 -16.17 -4.47 -25.64
C PHE A 238 -15.92 -5.78 -24.89
N ASP A 239 -16.35 -6.89 -25.48
CA ASP A 239 -16.15 -8.23 -24.90
C ASP A 239 -14.66 -8.62 -24.89
N LYS A 240 -13.90 -8.27 -25.95
CA LYS A 240 -12.46 -8.54 -26.04
C LYS A 240 -11.62 -7.72 -25.06
N LEU A 241 -12.11 -6.54 -24.67
CA LEU A 241 -11.47 -5.72 -23.65
C LEU A 241 -11.84 -6.15 -22.21
N SER A 242 -12.54 -7.28 -22.04
CA SER A 242 -13.01 -7.79 -20.75
C SER A 242 -13.81 -6.74 -19.95
N LEU A 243 -14.45 -5.81 -20.65
CA LEU A 243 -15.32 -4.80 -20.07
C LEU A 243 -16.70 -5.41 -19.81
N SER A 244 -17.42 -4.86 -18.84
CA SER A 244 -18.75 -5.32 -18.48
C SER A 244 -19.72 -4.14 -18.37
N LEU A 245 -21.00 -4.45 -18.61
CA LEU A 245 -22.04 -3.44 -18.46
C LEU A 245 -22.07 -2.94 -17.00
N GLY A 246 -22.11 -1.62 -16.83
CA GLY A 246 -22.05 -0.98 -15.52
C GLY A 246 -20.64 -0.66 -15.04
N ASP A 247 -19.61 -0.92 -15.85
CA ASP A 247 -18.25 -0.46 -15.59
C ASP A 247 -18.20 1.07 -15.64
N VAL A 248 -17.78 1.69 -14.54
CA VAL A 248 -17.58 3.14 -14.43
C VAL A 248 -16.10 3.45 -14.37
N VAL A 249 -15.58 4.16 -15.38
CA VAL A 249 -14.19 4.62 -15.39
C VAL A 249 -14.08 5.80 -14.44
N LEU A 250 -13.20 5.67 -13.44
CA LEU A 250 -12.90 6.70 -12.44
C LEU A 250 -11.59 7.42 -12.74
N SER A 251 -10.59 6.72 -13.30
CA SER A 251 -9.32 7.33 -13.72
C SER A 251 -8.73 6.67 -14.96
N VAL A 252 -7.88 7.44 -15.67
CA VAL A 252 -7.10 7.01 -16.83
C VAL A 252 -5.64 7.39 -16.57
N ASN A 253 -4.73 6.43 -16.64
CA ASN A 253 -3.29 6.58 -16.34
C ASN A 253 -3.05 7.34 -15.01
N GLY A 254 -3.85 7.01 -13.99
CA GLY A 254 -3.77 7.63 -12.66
C GLY A 254 -4.36 9.03 -12.55
N GLN A 255 -4.94 9.59 -13.61
CA GLN A 255 -5.62 10.89 -13.58
C GLN A 255 -7.14 10.69 -13.52
N SER A 256 -7.77 11.30 -12.51
CA SER A 256 -9.22 11.28 -12.30
C SER A 256 -9.97 11.86 -13.50
N VAL A 257 -10.87 11.09 -14.10
CA VAL A 257 -11.65 11.57 -15.27
C VAL A 257 -12.65 12.66 -14.90
N ALA A 258 -12.97 12.80 -13.60
CA ALA A 258 -13.83 13.86 -13.09
C ALA A 258 -13.14 15.23 -13.09
N ASP A 259 -11.81 15.25 -12.96
CA ASP A 259 -11.03 16.50 -12.90
C ASP A 259 -10.40 16.86 -14.26
N LEU A 260 -10.38 15.92 -15.22
CA LEU A 260 -9.82 16.13 -16.55
C LEU A 260 -10.80 16.84 -17.49
N GLN A 261 -10.28 17.83 -18.22
CA GLN A 261 -11.01 18.37 -19.36
C GLN A 261 -10.92 17.40 -20.56
N PRO A 262 -11.92 17.39 -21.47
CA PRO A 262 -11.88 16.52 -22.65
C PRO A 262 -10.58 16.65 -23.47
N GLN A 263 -10.06 17.87 -23.59
CA GLN A 263 -8.81 18.16 -24.31
C GLN A 263 -7.57 17.54 -23.65
N GLU A 264 -7.54 17.48 -22.31
CA GLU A 264 -6.44 16.88 -21.55
C GLU A 264 -6.48 15.36 -21.67
N LEU A 265 -7.67 14.77 -21.61
CA LEU A 265 -7.88 13.34 -21.87
C LEU A 265 -7.38 12.95 -23.27
N PHE A 266 -7.70 13.75 -24.31
CA PHE A 266 -7.18 13.50 -25.66
C PHE A 266 -5.64 13.56 -25.73
N LYS A 267 -5.01 14.54 -25.06
CA LYS A 267 -3.54 14.64 -25.01
C LYS A 267 -2.90 13.46 -24.28
N LEU A 268 -3.51 13.01 -23.18
CA LEU A 268 -3.07 11.84 -22.44
C LEU A 268 -3.10 10.58 -23.33
N MET A 269 -4.13 10.45 -24.16
CA MET A 269 -4.24 9.34 -25.11
C MET A 269 -3.20 9.36 -26.23
N GLN A 270 -2.79 10.55 -26.69
CA GLN A 270 -1.79 10.66 -27.75
C GLN A 270 -0.38 10.27 -27.30
N ASN A 271 -0.02 10.52 -26.05
CA ASN A 271 1.37 10.41 -25.59
C ASN A 271 1.71 9.11 -24.84
N THR A 272 0.76 8.19 -24.66
CA THR A 272 0.99 6.97 -23.89
C THR A 272 1.20 5.74 -24.76
N THR A 273 2.01 4.78 -24.33
CA THR A 273 2.17 3.46 -24.97
C THR A 273 1.26 2.40 -24.34
N SER A 274 0.62 2.71 -23.22
CA SER A 274 -0.34 1.85 -22.54
C SER A 274 -1.42 2.68 -21.86
N PHE A 275 -2.61 2.10 -21.69
CA PHE A 275 -3.71 2.69 -20.96
C PHE A 275 -3.94 1.90 -19.68
N GLU A 276 -3.94 2.57 -18.55
CA GLU A 276 -4.38 2.01 -17.28
C GLU A 276 -5.69 2.67 -16.89
N LEU A 277 -6.76 1.88 -16.82
CA LEU A 277 -8.08 2.33 -16.41
C LEU A 277 -8.38 1.83 -15.01
N LEU A 278 -8.77 2.74 -14.12
CA LEU A 278 -9.38 2.36 -12.86
C LEU A 278 -10.90 2.36 -13.04
N VAL A 279 -11.49 1.17 -12.91
CA VAL A 279 -12.89 0.90 -13.19
C VAL A 279 -13.59 0.45 -11.94
N GLN A 280 -14.71 1.07 -11.61
CA GLN A 280 -15.63 0.56 -10.59
C GLN A 280 -16.66 -0.35 -11.25
N ARG A 281 -16.75 -1.58 -10.75
CA ARG A 281 -17.76 -2.56 -11.13
C ARG A 281 -18.54 -2.95 -9.89
N ALA A 282 -19.81 -2.55 -9.82
CA ALA A 282 -20.61 -2.63 -8.60
C ALA A 282 -19.85 -1.98 -7.43
N ASP A 283 -19.52 -2.74 -6.39
CA ASP A 283 -18.82 -2.25 -5.20
C ASP A 283 -17.29 -2.53 -5.22
N THR A 284 -16.76 -3.04 -6.34
CA THR A 284 -15.34 -3.41 -6.47
C THR A 284 -14.62 -2.47 -7.44
N ILE A 285 -13.41 -2.05 -7.06
CA ILE A 285 -12.49 -1.32 -7.94
C ILE A 285 -11.55 -2.32 -8.62
N LEU A 286 -11.45 -2.21 -9.94
CA LEU A 286 -10.60 -3.03 -10.80
C LEU A 286 -9.65 -2.14 -11.59
N THR A 287 -8.41 -2.58 -11.77
CA THR A 287 -7.45 -1.94 -12.67
C THR A 287 -7.38 -2.73 -13.96
N LYS A 288 -7.56 -2.07 -15.11
CA LYS A 288 -7.45 -2.69 -16.43
C LYS A 288 -6.35 -2.02 -17.23
N ARG A 289 -5.40 -2.82 -17.72
CA ARG A 289 -4.28 -2.34 -18.51
C ARG A 289 -4.43 -2.75 -19.96
N PHE A 290 -4.19 -1.81 -20.88
CA PHE A 290 -4.23 -2.03 -22.31
C PHE A 290 -2.92 -1.57 -22.94
N ASP A 291 -2.16 -2.47 -23.54
CA ASP A 291 -0.91 -2.12 -24.22
C ASP A 291 -1.18 -1.86 -25.71
N ILE A 292 -0.52 -0.84 -26.27
CA ILE A 292 -0.74 -0.31 -27.63
C ILE A 292 0.55 -0.36 -28.44
#